data_AF-A0A968GZP0-F1
#
_entry.id   AF-A0A968GZP0-F1
#
_cell.length_a   1.000
_cell.length_b   1.000
_cell.length_c   1.000
_cell.angle_alpha   90.00
_cell.angle_beta   90.00
_cell.angle_gamma   90.00
#
_symmetry.space_group_name_H-M   'P 1'
#
loop_
_entity.id
_entity.type
_entity.pdbx_description
1 polymer ?
#
loop_
_entity_poly.entity_id
_entity_poly.type
_entity_poly.pdbx_seq_one_letter_code
_entity_poly.pdbx_strand_id
1 'polypeptide(L)'
;MAARLDSDRLRELLTEQHEYEGLDYKSAIDIGAQRHIVELAKDMAAMSAEGGYIVIGADNDGTPVGIEGAARRDFDEARLRGRVRRYLPDIDLRCAVHDIDGLTLAMVWIGPHPNGFAILGADGQYQADNGQQETVFREGDVFVRRGTASVRVGYQDMVRLRERFVEQERTRVRREWAADLTESAAPAVERPGITLQDELGAFSQRAEALVGTTDTVPIRLMLARIKPLVSKLIDGDDLGGLSAALDRISCLLAMSLLLDLPWLFDASVAALSEAYEAGHERFERPDAEGIPANRIWLEVATRIFAAGGLAVRQRRWAMAKRLATEPGDRQRFAELGRSWLMHALVYASRGKLLQKEVDGKQRDLSVLKLAEEQTVRLDCLRPDERLEGDAVFTSVCQFDALQCLVVLATNERAANAFPNFGQFYAHRSEPLIERVILDPDVRATVAPMSDQDLANAIRYLNETARRSFFMAWDGFDSAIIERFLRENPPVVTT
;
A
#
# COMPACT_ATOMS: atom_id res chain seq x y z
N MET A 1 24.42 -13.99 6.99
CA MET A 1 24.62 -15.21 7.79
C MET A 1 25.69 -14.91 8.84
N ALA A 2 25.57 -15.41 10.06
CA ALA A 2 26.68 -15.35 11.01
C ALA A 2 27.78 -16.32 10.54
N ALA A 3 29.04 -15.90 10.57
CA ALA A 3 30.17 -16.74 10.18
C ALA A 3 30.29 -17.92 11.13
N ARG A 4 30.20 -19.15 10.61
CA ARG A 4 30.37 -20.39 11.38
C ARG A 4 31.72 -20.97 11.01
N LEU A 5 32.64 -20.98 11.97
CA LEU A 5 34.04 -21.37 11.73
C LEU A 5 34.46 -22.59 12.56
N ASP A 6 33.52 -23.38 13.05
CA ASP A 6 33.80 -24.61 13.81
C ASP A 6 34.20 -25.79 12.90
N SER A 7 34.73 -26.83 13.53
CA SER A 7 35.17 -28.04 12.84
C SER A 7 34.00 -28.79 12.20
N ASP A 8 32.79 -28.69 12.75
CA ASP A 8 31.59 -29.29 12.16
C ASP A 8 31.20 -28.60 10.85
N ARG A 9 31.34 -27.26 10.77
CA ARG A 9 31.15 -26.54 9.51
C ARG A 9 32.17 -26.95 8.46
N LEU A 10 33.43 -27.11 8.86
CA LEU A 10 34.44 -27.58 7.94
C LEU A 10 34.10 -28.97 7.38
N ARG A 11 33.62 -29.90 8.23
CA ARG A 11 33.16 -31.22 7.76
C ARG A 11 31.96 -31.13 6.83
N GLU A 12 30.99 -30.26 7.13
CA GLU A 12 29.85 -30.01 6.22
C GLU A 12 30.33 -29.54 4.86
N LEU A 13 31.24 -28.55 4.82
CA LEU A 13 31.78 -28.04 3.56
C LEU A 13 32.47 -29.16 2.78
N LEU A 14 33.38 -29.91 3.40
CA LEU A 14 34.08 -31.04 2.74
C LEU A 14 33.10 -32.12 2.23
N THR A 15 31.95 -32.31 2.89
CA THR A 15 30.91 -33.26 2.46
C THR A 15 30.23 -32.85 1.15
N GLU A 16 30.26 -31.56 0.79
CA GLU A 16 29.70 -31.09 -0.48
C GLU A 16 30.41 -31.72 -1.69
N GLN A 17 31.70 -32.06 -1.58
CA GLN A 17 32.51 -32.74 -2.61
C GLN A 17 32.57 -32.05 -3.99
N HIS A 18 32.11 -30.81 -4.09
CA HIS A 18 32.24 -29.99 -5.30
C HIS A 18 32.25 -28.51 -4.92
N GLU A 19 32.91 -27.70 -5.75
CA GLU A 19 32.87 -26.25 -5.64
C GLU A 19 31.56 -25.68 -6.19
N TYR A 20 31.13 -24.54 -5.64
CA TYR A 20 30.00 -23.77 -6.14
C TYR A 20 30.22 -22.28 -5.89
N GLU A 21 29.22 -21.42 -6.19
CA GLU A 21 29.40 -19.96 -6.09
C GLU A 21 29.86 -19.50 -4.69
N GLY A 22 29.45 -20.20 -3.63
CA GLY A 22 29.80 -19.90 -2.24
C GLY A 22 30.85 -20.81 -1.58
N LEU A 23 31.49 -21.72 -2.33
CA LEU A 23 32.53 -22.62 -1.81
C LEU A 23 33.62 -22.85 -2.85
N ASP A 24 34.87 -22.70 -2.42
CA ASP A 24 36.07 -22.90 -3.24
C ASP A 24 37.12 -23.68 -2.44
N TYR A 25 37.75 -24.64 -3.10
CA TYR A 25 38.79 -25.48 -2.51
C TYR A 25 40.15 -25.11 -3.07
N LYS A 26 41.14 -25.02 -2.19
CA LYS A 26 42.53 -24.80 -2.58
C LYS A 26 43.40 -25.83 -1.88
N SER A 27 44.12 -26.64 -2.65
CA SER A 27 45.01 -27.66 -2.08
C SER A 27 46.14 -27.04 -1.25
N ALA A 28 46.71 -25.93 -1.73
CA ALA A 28 47.71 -25.15 -1.02
C ALA A 28 47.68 -23.67 -1.43
N ILE A 29 47.96 -22.76 -0.49
CA ILE A 29 48.19 -21.34 -0.76
C ILE A 29 49.41 -20.87 0.05
N ASP A 30 50.45 -20.41 -0.65
CA ASP A 30 51.55 -19.67 -0.03
C ASP A 30 51.24 -18.17 -0.01
N ILE A 31 50.91 -17.63 1.16
CA ILE A 31 50.61 -16.20 1.34
C ILE A 31 51.85 -15.30 1.22
N GLY A 32 53.05 -15.86 1.22
CA GLY A 32 54.31 -15.17 0.92
C GLY A 32 54.47 -14.90 -0.57
N ALA A 33 53.94 -15.77 -1.42
CA ALA A 33 53.96 -15.62 -2.87
C ALA A 33 52.96 -14.57 -3.37
N GLN A 34 53.48 -13.56 -4.07
CA GLN A 34 52.67 -12.47 -4.62
C GLN A 34 51.57 -12.98 -5.58
N ARG A 35 51.89 -14.00 -6.40
CA ARG A 35 50.94 -14.64 -7.32
C ARG A 35 49.71 -15.17 -6.57
N HIS A 36 49.92 -15.94 -5.50
CA HIS A 36 48.82 -16.52 -4.73
C HIS A 36 48.00 -15.44 -4.01
N ILE A 37 48.63 -14.39 -3.48
CA ILE A 37 47.90 -13.28 -2.86
C ILE A 37 47.01 -12.55 -3.86
N VAL A 38 47.49 -12.33 -5.08
CA VAL A 38 46.70 -11.68 -6.13
C VAL A 38 45.51 -12.56 -6.53
N GLU A 39 45.72 -13.84 -6.84
CA GLU A 39 44.61 -14.74 -7.19
C GLU A 39 43.61 -14.88 -6.03
N LEU A 40 44.10 -15.01 -4.80
CA LEU A 40 43.26 -15.09 -3.61
C LEU A 40 42.43 -13.82 -3.41
N ALA A 41 43.01 -12.63 -3.64
CA ALA A 41 42.28 -11.37 -3.56
C ALA A 41 41.18 -11.29 -4.64
N LYS A 42 41.40 -11.81 -5.84
CA LYS A 42 40.37 -11.90 -6.88
C LYS A 42 39.22 -12.81 -6.46
N ASP A 43 39.52 -13.99 -5.91
CA ASP A 43 38.51 -14.95 -5.47
C ASP A 43 37.71 -14.40 -4.28
N MET A 44 38.38 -13.77 -3.31
CA MET A 44 37.72 -13.08 -2.20
C MET A 44 36.81 -11.94 -2.68
N ALA A 45 37.26 -11.15 -3.66
CA ALA A 45 36.46 -10.09 -4.26
C ALA A 45 35.19 -10.66 -4.91
N ALA A 46 35.32 -11.74 -5.68
CA ALA A 46 34.21 -12.40 -6.34
C ALA A 46 33.20 -12.98 -5.35
N MET A 47 33.68 -13.62 -4.28
CA MET A 47 32.83 -14.19 -3.22
C MET A 47 32.13 -13.12 -2.39
N SER A 48 32.73 -11.94 -2.23
CA SER A 48 32.16 -10.86 -1.41
C SER A 48 30.78 -10.40 -1.90
N ALA A 49 30.36 -10.73 -3.12
CA ALA A 49 29.02 -10.41 -3.58
C ALA A 49 27.90 -11.12 -2.80
N GLU A 50 28.14 -12.37 -2.39
CA GLU A 50 27.13 -13.21 -1.72
C GLU A 50 27.61 -13.79 -0.39
N GLY A 51 28.90 -13.67 -0.12
CA GLY A 51 29.61 -14.39 0.92
C GLY A 51 29.91 -15.83 0.50
N GLY A 52 30.84 -16.46 1.21
CA GLY A 52 31.26 -17.82 0.92
C GLY A 52 32.40 -18.31 1.80
N TYR A 53 32.89 -19.50 1.48
CA TYR A 53 34.01 -20.13 2.15
C TYR A 53 35.08 -20.51 1.14
N ILE A 54 36.35 -20.26 1.49
CA ILE A 54 37.52 -20.85 0.84
C ILE A 54 38.12 -21.83 1.83
N VAL A 55 38.20 -23.11 1.46
CA VAL A 55 38.82 -24.16 2.28
C VAL A 55 40.18 -24.50 1.69
N ILE A 56 41.21 -24.38 2.52
CA ILE A 56 42.61 -24.54 2.15
C ILE A 56 43.14 -25.83 2.80
N GLY A 57 43.83 -26.65 2.03
CA GLY A 57 44.23 -28.00 2.41
C GLY A 57 43.23 -29.08 1.97
N ALA A 58 42.41 -28.78 0.96
CA ALA A 58 41.55 -29.75 0.28
C ALA A 58 41.73 -29.64 -1.24
N ASP A 59 41.64 -30.76 -1.96
CA ASP A 59 41.61 -30.75 -3.42
C ASP A 59 40.26 -30.24 -3.98
N ASN A 60 40.16 -30.16 -5.30
CA ASN A 60 38.97 -29.61 -5.98
C ASN A 60 37.68 -30.43 -5.73
N ASP A 61 37.82 -31.68 -5.26
CA ASP A 61 36.70 -32.57 -4.93
C ASP A 61 36.41 -32.56 -3.42
N GLY A 62 37.00 -31.63 -2.66
CA GLY A 62 36.84 -31.52 -1.21
C GLY A 62 37.55 -32.62 -0.42
N THR A 63 38.46 -33.39 -1.04
CA THR A 63 39.26 -34.39 -0.33
C THR A 63 40.36 -33.69 0.46
N PRO A 64 40.45 -33.90 1.79
CA PRO A 64 41.52 -33.30 2.60
C PRO A 64 42.90 -33.78 2.16
N VAL A 65 43.78 -32.82 1.84
CA VAL A 65 45.20 -33.05 1.53
C VAL A 65 46.13 -32.50 2.62
N GLY A 66 45.62 -31.58 3.44
CA GLY A 66 46.35 -30.92 4.52
C GLY A 66 47.26 -29.77 4.06
N ILE A 67 47.58 -28.87 4.99
CA ILE A 67 48.60 -27.82 4.82
C ILE A 67 49.85 -28.13 5.66
N GLU A 68 51.04 -27.94 5.09
CA GLU A 68 52.30 -28.28 5.75
C GLU A 68 52.83 -27.15 6.67
N GLY A 69 53.33 -27.52 7.85
CA GLY A 69 54.26 -26.70 8.66
C GLY A 69 53.78 -25.29 9.04
N ALA A 70 54.55 -24.26 8.65
CA ALA A 70 54.36 -22.86 9.02
C ALA A 70 53.01 -22.26 8.57
N ALA A 71 52.30 -22.95 7.67
CA ALA A 71 51.00 -22.56 7.11
C ALA A 71 49.93 -22.33 8.19
N ARG A 72 49.96 -23.03 9.33
CA ARG A 72 49.02 -22.78 10.44
C ARG A 72 49.10 -21.36 11.01
N ARG A 73 50.29 -20.76 11.03
CA ARG A 73 50.51 -19.36 11.46
C ARG A 73 50.27 -18.35 10.33
N ASP A 74 50.22 -18.82 9.10
CA ASP A 74 49.98 -18.01 7.92
C ASP A 74 48.49 -17.67 7.80
N PHE A 75 47.62 -18.62 8.14
CA PHE A 75 46.16 -18.45 8.17
C PHE A 75 45.63 -17.93 9.52
N ASP A 76 46.36 -16.99 10.11
CA ASP A 76 45.81 -16.09 11.13
C ASP A 76 45.10 -14.91 10.44
N GLU A 77 43.96 -14.49 10.98
CA GLU A 77 43.11 -13.47 10.36
C GLU A 77 43.87 -12.16 10.12
N ALA A 78 44.62 -11.68 11.12
CA ALA A 78 45.33 -10.41 11.03
C ALA A 78 46.41 -10.43 9.94
N ARG A 79 47.09 -11.57 9.79
CA ARG A 79 48.15 -11.75 8.80
C ARG A 79 47.58 -11.86 7.39
N LEU A 80 46.55 -12.68 7.19
CA LEU A 80 45.90 -12.82 5.88
C LEU A 80 45.27 -11.49 5.44
N ARG A 81 44.55 -10.81 6.34
CA ARG A 81 43.99 -9.47 6.11
C ARG A 81 45.08 -8.48 5.73
N GLY A 82 46.21 -8.48 6.44
CA GLY A 82 47.35 -7.61 6.15
C GLY A 82 47.91 -7.78 4.72
N ARG A 83 47.86 -9.01 4.17
CA ARG A 83 48.35 -9.31 2.82
C ARG A 83 47.39 -8.85 1.72
N VAL A 84 46.08 -8.96 1.94
CA VAL A 84 45.06 -8.58 0.94
C VAL A 84 44.57 -7.13 1.05
N ARG A 85 44.84 -6.44 2.17
CA ARG A 85 44.32 -5.09 2.49
C ARG A 85 44.56 -4.05 1.39
N ARG A 86 45.67 -4.14 0.65
CA ARG A 86 45.97 -3.23 -0.47
C ARG A 86 44.93 -3.35 -1.59
N TYR A 87 44.43 -4.57 -1.83
CA TYR A 87 43.47 -4.88 -2.87
C TYR A 87 42.03 -4.79 -2.38
N LEU A 88 41.80 -5.17 -1.12
CA LEU A 88 40.49 -5.29 -0.51
C LEU A 88 40.50 -4.64 0.90
N PRO A 89 40.42 -3.30 0.97
CA PRO A 89 40.53 -2.58 2.25
C PRO A 89 39.36 -2.85 3.21
N ASP A 90 38.16 -3.07 2.67
CA ASP A 90 36.90 -3.16 3.43
C ASP A 90 36.30 -4.58 3.46
N ILE A 91 37.11 -5.62 3.22
CA ILE A 91 36.63 -7.01 3.20
C ILE A 91 36.27 -7.53 4.59
N ASP A 92 35.07 -8.10 4.73
CA ASP A 92 34.72 -8.91 5.90
C ASP A 92 35.28 -10.32 5.68
N LEU A 93 36.28 -10.67 6.49
CA LEU A 93 37.06 -11.89 6.36
C LEU A 93 37.28 -12.45 7.76
N ARG A 94 37.07 -13.75 7.93
CA ARG A 94 37.42 -14.46 9.16
C ARG A 94 38.09 -15.77 8.82
N CYS A 95 39.02 -16.20 9.65
CA CYS A 95 39.80 -17.40 9.38
C CYS A 95 39.85 -18.30 10.62
N ALA A 96 39.80 -19.61 10.41
CA ALA A 96 40.04 -20.61 11.44
C ALA A 96 40.85 -21.78 10.87
N VAL A 97 41.71 -22.36 11.69
CA VAL A 97 42.51 -23.54 11.34
C VAL A 97 42.09 -24.70 12.21
N HIS A 98 41.81 -25.84 11.57
CA HIS A 98 41.30 -27.05 12.20
C HIS A 98 42.18 -28.25 11.87
N ASP A 99 42.19 -29.21 12.78
CA ASP A 99 42.81 -30.51 12.56
C ASP A 99 41.68 -31.55 12.39
N ILE A 100 41.61 -32.18 11.21
CA ILE A 100 40.65 -33.25 10.88
C ILE A 100 41.46 -34.47 10.47
N ASP A 101 41.26 -35.58 11.19
CA ASP A 101 41.91 -36.87 10.90
C ASP A 101 43.45 -36.81 10.74
N GLY A 102 44.08 -35.91 11.51
CA GLY A 102 45.54 -35.70 11.49
C GLY A 102 46.05 -34.76 10.39
N LEU A 103 45.16 -34.24 9.53
CA LEU A 103 45.45 -33.23 8.53
C LEU A 103 45.00 -31.85 9.02
N THR A 104 45.87 -30.85 8.84
CA THR A 104 45.54 -29.46 9.16
C THR A 104 44.90 -28.78 7.96
N LEU A 105 43.78 -28.10 8.14
CA LEU A 105 43.06 -27.35 7.10
C LEU A 105 42.71 -25.95 7.60
N ALA A 106 42.74 -24.96 6.70
CA ALA A 106 42.28 -23.61 7.01
C ALA A 106 40.94 -23.33 6.33
N MET A 107 40.03 -22.70 7.06
CA MET A 107 38.74 -22.25 6.56
C MET A 107 38.70 -20.73 6.61
N VAL A 108 38.58 -20.11 5.44
CA VAL A 108 38.45 -18.66 5.29
C VAL A 108 37.02 -18.35 4.91
N TRP A 109 36.32 -17.65 5.77
CA TRP A 109 34.99 -17.14 5.48
C TRP A 109 35.07 -15.72 4.95
N ILE A 110 34.35 -15.46 3.86
CA ILE A 110 34.20 -14.15 3.24
C ILE A 110 32.75 -13.70 3.46
N GLY A 111 32.58 -12.54 4.08
CA GLY A 111 31.27 -11.93 4.29
C GLY A 111 30.75 -11.22 3.05
N PRO A 112 29.42 -11.10 2.89
CA PRO A 112 28.84 -10.22 1.89
C PRO A 112 29.31 -8.78 2.10
N HIS A 113 29.80 -8.14 1.04
CA HIS A 113 30.25 -6.76 1.09
C HIS A 113 29.04 -5.83 1.29
N PRO A 114 29.12 -4.81 2.17
CA PRO A 114 27.99 -3.92 2.46
C PRO A 114 27.41 -3.25 1.21
N ASN A 115 28.23 -2.93 0.22
CA ASN A 115 27.80 -2.31 -1.04
C ASN A 115 27.37 -3.33 -2.12
N GLY A 116 27.22 -4.60 -1.75
CA GLY A 116 26.84 -5.69 -2.65
C GLY A 116 27.98 -6.30 -3.46
N PHE A 117 29.13 -5.64 -3.59
CA PHE A 117 30.36 -6.19 -4.19
C PHE A 117 31.59 -5.39 -3.75
N ALA A 118 32.76 -6.01 -3.78
CA ALA A 118 34.04 -5.35 -3.54
C ALA A 118 34.61 -4.74 -4.83
N ILE A 119 35.22 -3.56 -4.70
CA ILE A 119 35.97 -2.88 -5.76
C ILE A 119 37.46 -3.02 -5.43
N LEU A 120 38.26 -3.50 -6.39
CA LEU A 120 39.70 -3.71 -6.19
C LEU A 120 40.42 -2.36 -6.06
N GLY A 121 41.15 -2.16 -4.97
CA GLY A 121 41.80 -0.88 -4.63
C GLY A 121 43.19 -0.66 -5.23
N ALA A 122 43.75 -1.63 -5.96
CA ALA A 122 45.05 -1.52 -6.63
C ALA A 122 45.21 -2.57 -7.73
N ASP A 123 46.18 -2.36 -8.63
CA ASP A 123 46.57 -3.34 -9.64
C ASP A 123 47.14 -4.63 -9.02
N GLY A 124 46.53 -5.77 -9.39
CA GLY A 124 46.96 -7.11 -9.01
C GLY A 124 47.88 -7.70 -10.06
N GLN A 125 49.19 -7.58 -9.83
CA GLN A 125 50.23 -8.01 -10.78
C GLN A 125 51.28 -8.88 -10.09
N TYR A 126 51.83 -9.83 -10.84
CA TYR A 126 52.97 -10.65 -10.42
C TYR A 126 53.86 -10.97 -11.62
N GLN A 127 55.10 -11.40 -11.36
CA GLN A 127 56.01 -11.87 -12.41
C GLN A 127 55.78 -13.36 -12.62
N ALA A 128 55.40 -13.76 -13.83
CA ALA A 128 55.23 -15.15 -14.21
C ALA A 128 56.58 -15.87 -14.35
N ASP A 129 56.56 -17.20 -14.39
CA ASP A 129 57.78 -18.04 -14.45
C ASP A 129 58.65 -17.76 -15.69
N ASN A 130 58.07 -17.17 -16.74
CA ASN A 130 58.75 -16.74 -17.96
C ASN A 130 59.36 -15.32 -17.86
N GLY A 131 59.31 -14.70 -16.68
CA GLY A 131 59.83 -13.36 -16.42
C GLY A 131 58.92 -12.20 -16.85
N GLN A 132 57.79 -12.47 -17.51
CA GLN A 132 56.83 -11.45 -17.93
C GLN A 132 55.94 -11.00 -16.76
N GLN A 133 55.52 -9.73 -16.79
CA GLN A 133 54.58 -9.20 -15.82
C GLN A 133 53.15 -9.57 -16.23
N GLU A 134 52.47 -10.33 -15.38
CA GLU A 134 51.09 -10.74 -15.57
C GLU A 134 50.15 -9.85 -14.74
N THR A 135 49.05 -9.39 -15.34
CA THR A 135 48.03 -8.58 -14.67
C THR A 135 46.75 -9.41 -14.54
N VAL A 136 46.37 -9.72 -13.31
CA VAL A 136 45.14 -10.48 -13.01
C VAL A 136 43.94 -9.54 -12.96
N PHE A 137 44.12 -8.38 -12.34
CA PHE A 137 43.13 -7.30 -12.25
C PHE A 137 43.80 -5.94 -12.12
N ARG A 138 43.01 -4.89 -12.37
CA ARG A 138 43.36 -3.49 -12.21
C ARG A 138 42.56 -2.85 -11.08
N GLU A 139 43.06 -1.73 -10.60
CA GLU A 139 42.29 -0.84 -9.73
C GLU A 139 40.92 -0.50 -10.36
N GLY A 140 39.86 -0.57 -9.56
CA GLY A 140 38.48 -0.33 -9.99
C GLY A 140 37.76 -1.56 -10.53
N ASP A 141 38.46 -2.68 -10.74
CA ASP A 141 37.80 -3.91 -11.19
C ASP A 141 36.84 -4.46 -10.13
N VAL A 142 35.78 -5.11 -10.61
CA VAL A 142 34.78 -5.81 -9.80
C VAL A 142 34.63 -7.22 -10.35
N PHE A 143 34.60 -8.20 -9.45
CA PHE A 143 34.43 -9.60 -9.79
C PHE A 143 33.18 -10.18 -9.12
N VAL A 144 32.60 -11.19 -9.76
CA VAL A 144 31.48 -11.98 -9.23
C VAL A 144 31.75 -13.47 -9.47
N ARG A 145 31.15 -14.34 -8.67
CA ARG A 145 31.14 -15.79 -8.93
C ARG A 145 30.10 -16.13 -9.98
N ARG A 146 30.48 -16.94 -10.97
CA ARG A 146 29.56 -17.58 -11.93
C ARG A 146 29.91 -19.06 -11.96
N GLY A 147 29.14 -19.86 -11.23
CA GLY A 147 29.56 -21.22 -10.87
C GLY A 147 30.87 -21.18 -10.05
N THR A 148 31.88 -21.92 -10.49
CA THR A 148 33.20 -22.02 -9.81
C THR A 148 34.20 -20.95 -10.27
N ALA A 149 33.83 -20.09 -11.23
CA ALA A 149 34.74 -19.11 -11.81
C ALA A 149 34.54 -17.70 -11.23
N SER A 150 35.66 -17.04 -10.91
CA SER A 150 35.74 -15.62 -10.57
C SER A 150 35.87 -14.79 -11.85
N VAL A 151 34.78 -14.15 -12.28
CA VAL A 151 34.70 -13.40 -13.56
C VAL A 151 34.47 -11.92 -13.33
N ARG A 152 34.97 -11.09 -14.25
CA ARG A 152 34.71 -9.63 -14.23
C ARG A 152 33.21 -9.39 -14.36
N VAL A 153 32.71 -8.43 -13.60
CA VAL A 153 31.28 -8.09 -13.61
C VAL A 153 30.83 -7.66 -15.01
N GLY A 154 29.76 -8.26 -15.50
CA GLY A 154 29.08 -7.85 -16.72
C GLY A 154 27.81 -7.07 -16.42
N TYR A 155 27.17 -6.54 -17.48
CA TYR A 155 25.92 -5.79 -17.37
C TYR A 155 24.80 -6.58 -16.67
N GLN A 156 24.65 -7.88 -16.98
CA GLN A 156 23.61 -8.71 -16.37
C GLN A 156 23.86 -8.95 -14.87
N ASP A 157 25.13 -9.06 -14.47
CA ASP A 157 25.51 -9.22 -13.07
C ASP A 157 25.19 -7.95 -12.28
N MET A 158 25.41 -6.76 -12.86
CA MET A 158 25.05 -5.46 -12.26
C MET A 158 23.54 -5.32 -11.99
N VAL A 159 22.68 -5.84 -12.88
CA VAL A 159 21.23 -5.81 -12.68
C VAL A 159 20.82 -6.69 -11.48
N ARG A 160 21.33 -7.93 -11.42
CA ARG A 160 21.10 -8.87 -10.31
C ARG A 160 21.61 -8.32 -8.97
N LEU A 161 22.82 -7.74 -8.95
CA LEU A 161 23.42 -7.16 -7.75
C LEU A 161 22.64 -5.94 -7.27
N ARG A 162 22.16 -5.08 -8.18
CA ARG A 162 21.33 -3.91 -7.82
C ARG A 162 20.02 -4.33 -7.15
N GLU A 163 19.31 -5.30 -7.72
CA GLU A 163 18.03 -5.78 -7.15
C GLU A 163 18.23 -6.36 -5.75
N ARG A 164 19.29 -7.15 -5.55
CA ARG A 164 19.64 -7.70 -4.24
C ARG A 164 20.11 -6.64 -3.24
N PHE A 165 20.94 -5.68 -3.66
CA PHE A 165 21.36 -4.57 -2.80
C PHE A 165 20.14 -3.76 -2.31
N VAL A 166 19.18 -3.48 -3.20
CA VAL A 166 17.92 -2.84 -2.84
C VAL A 166 17.12 -3.68 -1.82
N GLU A 167 17.10 -4.99 -1.96
CA GLU A 167 16.40 -5.89 -1.02
C GLU A 167 17.13 -6.06 0.32
N GLN A 168 18.46 -6.10 0.32
CA GLN A 168 19.30 -6.14 1.51
C GLN A 168 19.24 -4.82 2.28
N GLU A 169 19.29 -3.67 1.61
CA GLU A 169 19.08 -2.37 2.25
C GLU A 169 17.65 -2.22 2.78
N ARG A 170 16.63 -2.68 2.05
CA ARG A 170 15.24 -2.74 2.59
C ARG A 170 15.15 -3.59 3.86
N THR A 171 15.88 -4.70 3.91
CA THR A 171 15.90 -5.61 5.07
C THR A 171 16.73 -5.05 6.22
N ARG A 172 17.85 -4.38 5.91
CA ARG A 172 18.72 -3.70 6.87
C ARG A 172 17.99 -2.52 7.50
N VAL A 173 17.37 -1.64 6.72
CA VAL A 173 16.52 -0.56 7.21
C VAL A 173 15.38 -1.11 8.08
N ARG A 174 14.75 -2.23 7.70
CA ARG A 174 13.74 -2.89 8.54
C ARG A 174 14.30 -3.42 9.87
N ARG A 175 15.53 -3.93 9.88
CA ARG A 175 16.20 -4.45 11.09
C ARG A 175 16.78 -3.34 11.97
N GLU A 176 17.34 -2.28 11.38
CA GLU A 176 17.79 -1.08 12.08
C GLU A 176 16.60 -0.36 12.70
N TRP A 177 15.45 -0.26 11.99
CA TRP A 177 14.20 0.19 12.60
C TRP A 177 13.71 -0.73 13.72
N ALA A 178 13.84 -2.05 13.58
CA ALA A 178 13.47 -2.99 14.64
C ALA A 178 14.42 -2.90 15.86
N ALA A 179 15.70 -2.60 15.64
CA ALA A 179 16.71 -2.43 16.68
C ALA A 179 16.59 -1.07 17.39
N ASP A 180 16.36 0.01 16.65
CA ASP A 180 16.04 1.35 17.17
C ASP A 180 14.76 1.34 18.04
N LEU A 181 13.79 0.47 17.72
CA LEU A 181 12.60 0.24 18.54
C LEU A 181 12.91 -0.45 19.88
N THR A 182 14.04 -1.15 20.00
CA THR A 182 14.50 -1.84 21.22
C THR A 182 15.53 -1.03 22.02
N GLU A 183 16.35 -0.18 21.37
CA GLU A 183 17.47 0.52 22.02
C GLU A 183 17.15 1.99 22.36
N SER A 184 16.15 2.60 21.70
CA SER A 184 15.67 3.95 22.04
C SER A 184 14.60 3.92 23.15
N ALA A 185 15.00 3.45 24.34
CA ALA A 185 14.28 3.71 25.58
C ALA A 185 14.59 5.14 26.07
N ALA A 186 14.19 6.15 25.29
CA ALA A 186 13.77 7.41 25.88
C ALA A 186 12.53 7.14 26.76
N PRO A 187 12.24 7.93 27.83
CA PRO A 187 10.97 7.76 28.54
C PRO A 187 9.88 7.81 27.47
N ALA A 188 9.05 6.78 27.44
CA ALA A 188 8.04 6.61 26.41
C ALA A 188 7.33 7.94 26.20
N VAL A 189 7.62 8.62 25.09
CA VAL A 189 6.54 9.33 24.42
C VAL A 189 5.62 8.16 24.09
N GLU A 190 4.54 8.01 24.85
CA GLU A 190 3.41 7.20 24.43
C GLU A 190 3.16 7.63 22.98
N ARG A 191 3.66 6.87 22.01
CA ARG A 191 3.22 7.01 20.63
C ARG A 191 1.74 6.72 20.75
N PRO A 192 0.86 7.72 20.59
CA PRO A 192 -0.53 7.52 20.93
C PRO A 192 -1.02 6.38 20.05
N GLY A 193 -1.27 5.23 20.66
CA GLY A 193 -1.91 4.14 19.96
C GLY A 193 -3.22 4.70 19.45
N ILE A 194 -3.43 4.69 18.14
CA ILE A 194 -4.71 5.02 17.55
C ILE A 194 -5.37 3.72 17.11
N THR A 195 -6.60 3.50 17.55
CA THR A 195 -7.37 2.33 17.20
C THR A 195 -8.80 2.72 16.86
N LEU A 196 -9.43 1.97 15.95
CA LEU A 196 -10.84 2.13 15.60
C LEU A 196 -11.80 1.78 16.75
N GLN A 197 -11.28 1.34 17.89
CA GLN A 197 -12.04 1.05 19.11
C GLN A 197 -12.00 2.20 20.14
N ASP A 198 -11.14 3.19 19.93
CA ASP A 198 -10.99 4.35 20.82
C ASP A 198 -12.28 5.16 20.94
N GLU A 199 -12.59 5.83 22.04
CA GLU A 199 -13.69 6.80 22.08
C GLU A 199 -13.54 7.85 20.95
N LEU A 200 -14.64 8.28 20.31
CA LEU A 200 -14.63 9.06 19.07
C LEU A 200 -13.92 10.42 19.21
N GLY A 201 -14.14 11.13 20.31
CA GLY A 201 -13.46 12.41 20.59
C GLY A 201 -11.96 12.20 20.76
N ALA A 202 -11.57 11.21 21.57
CA ALA A 202 -10.17 10.85 21.79
C ALA A 202 -9.46 10.38 20.51
N PHE A 203 -10.16 9.61 19.67
CA PHE A 203 -9.69 9.19 18.36
C PHE A 203 -9.41 10.38 17.45
N SER A 204 -10.36 11.32 17.35
CA SER A 204 -10.27 12.47 16.45
C SER A 204 -9.10 13.37 16.84
N GLN A 205 -8.95 13.67 18.14
CA GLN A 205 -7.81 14.45 18.65
C GLN A 205 -6.46 13.78 18.37
N ARG A 206 -6.36 12.45 18.53
CA ARG A 206 -5.14 11.70 18.19
C ARG A 206 -4.85 11.71 16.70
N ALA A 207 -5.87 11.52 15.85
CA ALA A 207 -5.71 11.57 14.41
C ALA A 207 -5.20 12.95 13.95
N GLU A 208 -5.77 14.04 14.49
CA GLU A 208 -5.33 15.40 14.20
C GLU A 208 -3.87 15.63 14.60
N ALA A 209 -3.48 15.18 15.80
CA ALA A 209 -2.10 15.29 16.27
C ALA A 209 -1.09 14.52 15.40
N LEU A 210 -1.44 13.30 14.99
CA LEU A 210 -0.59 12.45 14.14
C LEU A 210 -0.44 13.02 12.73
N VAL A 211 -1.53 13.54 12.16
CA VAL A 211 -1.49 14.22 10.86
C VAL A 211 -0.68 15.50 10.95
N GLY A 212 -0.86 16.30 12.00
CA GLY A 212 -0.14 17.56 12.22
C GLY A 212 1.36 17.40 12.42
N THR A 213 1.81 16.29 13.01
CA THR A 213 3.23 15.96 13.19
C THR A 213 3.84 15.19 12.02
N THR A 214 3.07 14.91 10.96
CA THR A 214 3.42 14.03 9.83
C THR A 214 3.78 12.58 10.19
N ASP A 215 3.64 12.18 11.47
CA ASP A 215 3.77 10.81 11.94
C ASP A 215 2.50 10.00 11.61
N THR A 216 2.32 9.72 10.32
CA THR A 216 1.11 9.06 9.78
C THR A 216 1.18 7.53 9.86
N VAL A 217 2.30 6.98 10.35
CA VAL A 217 2.53 5.53 10.45
C VAL A 217 1.45 4.84 11.30
N PRO A 218 1.05 5.35 12.49
CA PRO A 218 0.03 4.70 13.29
C PRO A 218 -1.33 4.63 12.59
N ILE A 219 -1.72 5.69 11.87
CA ILE A 219 -2.97 5.71 11.08
C ILE A 219 -2.93 4.64 9.99
N ARG A 220 -1.81 4.53 9.25
CA ARG A 220 -1.65 3.53 8.18
C ARG A 220 -1.71 2.10 8.73
N LEU A 221 -1.02 1.82 9.82
CA LEU A 221 -1.03 0.49 10.46
C LEU A 221 -2.42 0.13 11.01
N MET A 222 -3.14 1.11 11.55
CA MET A 222 -4.51 0.92 12.00
C MET A 222 -5.45 0.60 10.83
N LEU A 223 -5.41 1.37 9.75
CA LEU A 223 -6.25 1.13 8.57
C LEU A 223 -5.93 -0.21 7.89
N ALA A 224 -4.67 -0.65 7.90
CA ALA A 224 -4.27 -1.96 7.38
C ALA A 224 -4.92 -3.14 8.14
N ARG A 225 -5.48 -2.91 9.34
CA ARG A 225 -6.16 -3.93 10.16
C ARG A 225 -7.68 -3.88 10.03
N ILE A 226 -8.21 -3.11 9.09
CA ILE A 226 -9.66 -2.94 8.97
C ILE A 226 -10.38 -4.23 8.59
N LYS A 227 -9.88 -4.98 7.60
CA LYS A 227 -10.50 -6.23 7.13
C LYS A 227 -10.71 -7.25 8.26
N PRO A 228 -9.68 -7.64 9.04
CA PRO A 228 -9.88 -8.59 10.14
C PRO A 228 -10.78 -8.03 11.26
N LEU A 229 -10.76 -6.71 11.51
CA LEU A 229 -11.67 -6.08 12.47
C LEU A 229 -13.13 -6.17 12.01
N VAL A 230 -13.42 -5.77 10.78
CA VAL A 230 -14.77 -5.77 10.20
C VAL A 230 -15.32 -7.20 10.13
N SER A 231 -14.54 -8.17 9.65
CA SER A 231 -14.96 -9.58 9.66
C SER A 231 -15.35 -10.05 11.06
N LYS A 232 -14.53 -9.74 12.07
CA LYS A 232 -14.82 -10.11 13.46
C LYS A 232 -16.12 -9.48 13.97
N LEU A 233 -16.38 -8.22 13.64
CA LEU A 233 -17.59 -7.51 14.07
C LEU A 233 -18.85 -8.05 13.37
N ILE A 234 -18.74 -8.39 12.08
CA ILE A 234 -19.83 -9.00 11.31
C ILE A 234 -20.19 -10.37 11.89
N ASP A 235 -19.20 -11.25 12.04
CA ASP A 235 -19.40 -12.61 12.55
C ASP A 235 -19.90 -12.62 14.00
N GLY A 236 -19.51 -11.61 14.79
CA GLY A 236 -19.96 -11.42 16.17
C GLY A 236 -21.31 -10.73 16.34
N ASP A 237 -22.03 -10.42 15.25
CA ASP A 237 -23.27 -9.64 15.23
C ASP A 237 -23.17 -8.26 15.93
N ASP A 238 -21.97 -7.67 15.97
CA ASP A 238 -21.69 -6.42 16.68
C ASP A 238 -21.87 -5.20 15.75
N LEU A 239 -23.14 -4.91 15.44
CA LEU A 239 -23.50 -3.75 14.61
C LEU A 239 -23.07 -2.42 15.25
N GLY A 240 -23.09 -2.34 16.59
CA GLY A 240 -22.63 -1.15 17.32
C GLY A 240 -21.14 -0.89 17.13
N GLY A 241 -20.32 -1.94 17.27
CA GLY A 241 -18.88 -1.90 17.02
C GLY A 241 -18.53 -1.62 15.55
N LEU A 242 -19.29 -2.19 14.60
CA LEU A 242 -19.13 -1.87 13.18
C LEU A 242 -19.42 -0.39 12.90
N SER A 243 -20.55 0.10 13.40
CA SER A 243 -20.97 1.50 13.28
C SER A 243 -19.91 2.45 13.86
N ALA A 244 -19.39 2.12 15.04
CA ALA A 244 -18.31 2.86 15.69
C ALA A 244 -17.02 2.88 14.82
N ALA A 245 -16.57 1.74 14.30
CA ALA A 245 -15.38 1.70 13.45
C ALA A 245 -15.55 2.56 12.19
N LEU A 246 -16.72 2.49 11.55
CA LEU A 246 -17.05 3.29 10.37
C LEU A 246 -17.12 4.80 10.65
N ASP A 247 -17.55 5.21 11.85
CA ASP A 247 -17.55 6.62 12.26
C ASP A 247 -16.16 7.22 12.30
N ARG A 248 -15.19 6.46 12.83
CA ARG A 248 -13.80 6.90 12.95
C ARG A 248 -13.15 7.02 11.57
N ILE A 249 -13.44 6.09 10.67
CA ILE A 249 -13.02 6.19 9.26
C ILE A 249 -13.68 7.41 8.60
N SER A 250 -14.96 7.67 8.90
CA SER A 250 -15.67 8.85 8.38
C SER A 250 -15.05 10.16 8.87
N CYS A 251 -14.56 10.21 10.11
CA CYS A 251 -13.83 11.37 10.61
C CYS A 251 -12.44 11.53 9.98
N LEU A 252 -11.72 10.44 9.69
CA LEU A 252 -10.48 10.52 8.90
C LEU A 252 -10.75 11.02 7.47
N LEU A 253 -11.83 10.54 6.85
CA LEU A 253 -12.27 11.01 5.54
C LEU A 253 -12.64 12.50 5.58
N ALA A 254 -13.38 12.94 6.60
CA ALA A 254 -13.72 14.34 6.79
C ALA A 254 -12.47 15.22 6.95
N MET A 255 -11.53 14.81 7.80
CA MET A 255 -10.25 15.48 7.99
C MET A 255 -9.48 15.61 6.67
N SER A 256 -9.47 14.55 5.85
CA SER A 256 -8.80 14.58 4.54
C SER A 256 -9.42 15.58 3.56
N LEU A 257 -10.75 15.76 3.59
CA LEU A 257 -11.47 16.74 2.78
C LEU A 257 -11.18 18.18 3.22
N LEU A 258 -11.07 18.39 4.54
CA LEU A 258 -10.81 19.70 5.14
C LEU A 258 -9.37 20.16 4.90
N LEU A 259 -8.42 19.27 5.17
CA LEU A 259 -6.99 19.58 5.13
C LEU A 259 -6.35 19.33 3.76
N ASP A 260 -7.11 18.87 2.77
CA ASP A 260 -6.63 18.48 1.44
C ASP A 260 -5.49 17.46 1.50
N LEU A 261 -5.79 16.30 2.09
CA LEU A 261 -4.82 15.22 2.28
C LEU A 261 -5.17 14.02 1.38
N PRO A 262 -4.74 14.00 0.10
CA PRO A 262 -5.07 12.92 -0.83
C PRO A 262 -4.72 11.53 -0.30
N TRP A 263 -3.56 11.36 0.34
CA TRP A 263 -3.17 10.05 0.88
C TRP A 263 -4.15 9.54 1.95
N LEU A 264 -4.69 10.43 2.80
CA LEU A 264 -5.61 10.07 3.87
C LEU A 264 -7.01 9.84 3.30
N PHE A 265 -7.39 10.63 2.31
CA PHE A 265 -8.61 10.42 1.53
C PHE A 265 -8.60 9.01 0.94
N ASP A 266 -7.56 8.68 0.17
CA ASP A 266 -7.39 7.39 -0.49
C ASP A 266 -7.43 6.22 0.49
N ALA A 267 -6.70 6.33 1.60
CA ALA A 267 -6.67 5.29 2.63
C ALA A 267 -8.04 5.13 3.33
N SER A 268 -8.77 6.23 3.56
CA SER A 268 -10.08 6.20 4.20
C SER A 268 -11.17 5.63 3.29
N VAL A 269 -11.15 5.99 1.99
CA VAL A 269 -12.11 5.41 1.03
C VAL A 269 -11.80 3.93 0.78
N ALA A 270 -10.53 3.54 0.67
CA ALA A 270 -10.14 2.13 0.58
C ALA A 270 -10.60 1.34 1.82
N ALA A 271 -10.51 1.92 3.02
CA ALA A 271 -11.04 1.32 4.24
C ALA A 271 -12.57 1.13 4.20
N LEU A 272 -13.33 2.13 3.74
CA LEU A 272 -14.78 1.98 3.52
C LEU A 272 -15.09 0.92 2.46
N SER A 273 -14.28 0.85 1.40
CA SER A 273 -14.40 -0.16 0.35
C SER A 273 -14.17 -1.57 0.89
N GLU A 274 -13.16 -1.79 1.74
CA GLU A 274 -12.93 -3.09 2.40
C GLU A 274 -14.12 -3.50 3.28
N ALA A 275 -14.70 -2.55 4.02
CA ALA A 275 -15.91 -2.81 4.81
C ALA A 275 -17.13 -3.14 3.93
N TYR A 276 -17.24 -2.48 2.78
CA TYR A 276 -18.28 -2.74 1.79
C TYR A 276 -18.14 -4.13 1.15
N GLU A 277 -16.92 -4.53 0.79
CA GLU A 277 -16.60 -5.86 0.23
C GLU A 277 -16.88 -6.99 1.22
N ALA A 278 -16.70 -6.76 2.52
CA ALA A 278 -17.10 -7.74 3.54
C ALA A 278 -18.61 -8.06 3.48
N GLY A 279 -19.45 -7.13 3.01
CA GLY A 279 -20.86 -7.38 2.73
C GLY A 279 -21.07 -8.36 1.57
N HIS A 280 -20.20 -8.37 0.55
CA HIS A 280 -20.24 -9.36 -0.54
C HIS A 280 -19.81 -10.74 -0.05
N GLU A 281 -18.71 -10.83 0.70
CA GLU A 281 -18.26 -12.09 1.33
C GLU A 281 -19.37 -12.68 2.22
N ARG A 282 -20.11 -11.82 2.93
CA ARG A 282 -21.28 -12.19 3.72
C ARG A 282 -22.47 -12.65 2.87
N PHE A 283 -22.74 -11.98 1.76
CA PHE A 283 -23.85 -12.32 0.85
C PHE A 283 -23.67 -13.70 0.21
N GLU A 284 -22.42 -14.11 -0.05
CA GLU A 284 -22.07 -15.45 -0.55
C GLU A 284 -22.29 -16.56 0.50
N ARG A 285 -22.53 -16.20 1.77
CA ARG A 285 -22.77 -17.12 2.90
C ARG A 285 -24.10 -16.80 3.59
N PRO A 286 -25.25 -16.98 2.93
CA PRO A 286 -26.55 -16.55 3.45
C PRO A 286 -26.95 -17.24 4.78
N ASP A 287 -26.48 -18.47 5.01
CA ASP A 287 -26.83 -19.25 6.21
C ASP A 287 -25.92 -18.96 7.42
N ALA A 288 -24.84 -18.19 7.26
CA ALA A 288 -23.99 -17.83 8.40
C ALA A 288 -24.77 -16.91 9.37
N GLU A 289 -24.46 -16.97 10.66
CA GLU A 289 -24.97 -16.02 11.66
C GLU A 289 -24.21 -14.68 11.56
N GLY A 290 -24.72 -13.64 12.22
CA GLY A 290 -24.11 -12.30 12.24
C GLY A 290 -24.78 -11.28 11.32
N ILE A 291 -24.14 -10.11 11.17
CA ILE A 291 -24.75 -8.94 10.53
C ILE A 291 -25.12 -9.24 9.06
N PRO A 292 -26.37 -8.95 8.62
CA PRO A 292 -26.77 -9.13 7.22
C PRO A 292 -26.02 -8.23 6.24
N ALA A 293 -25.72 -8.75 5.04
CA ALA A 293 -25.00 -8.03 3.97
C ALA A 293 -25.62 -6.67 3.61
N ASN A 294 -26.94 -6.63 3.44
CA ASN A 294 -27.67 -5.40 3.12
C ASN A 294 -27.59 -4.34 4.22
N ARG A 295 -27.42 -4.74 5.48
CA ARG A 295 -27.20 -3.81 6.59
C ARG A 295 -25.80 -3.21 6.52
N ILE A 296 -24.77 -4.02 6.25
CA ILE A 296 -23.38 -3.56 6.09
C ILE A 296 -23.28 -2.51 4.98
N TRP A 297 -23.85 -2.79 3.80
CA TRP A 297 -23.82 -1.86 2.68
C TRP A 297 -24.54 -0.54 3.00
N LEU A 298 -25.65 -0.57 3.73
CA LEU A 298 -26.38 0.65 4.14
C LEU A 298 -25.57 1.49 5.14
N GLU A 299 -24.90 0.86 6.11
CA GLU A 299 -24.04 1.55 7.09
C GLU A 299 -22.88 2.28 6.39
N VAL A 300 -22.28 1.67 5.38
CA VAL A 300 -21.21 2.30 4.58
C VAL A 300 -21.77 3.42 3.69
N ALA A 301 -22.86 3.16 2.95
CA ALA A 301 -23.46 4.11 2.01
C ALA A 301 -23.89 5.41 2.69
N THR A 302 -24.54 5.34 3.86
CA THR A 302 -25.00 6.54 4.59
C THR A 302 -23.85 7.45 5.01
N ARG A 303 -22.69 6.89 5.35
CA ARG A 303 -21.47 7.66 5.66
C ARG A 303 -20.81 8.26 4.43
N ILE A 304 -20.86 7.57 3.29
CA ILE A 304 -20.40 8.12 2.01
C ILE A 304 -21.28 9.29 1.57
N PHE A 305 -22.61 9.19 1.70
CA PHE A 305 -23.52 10.32 1.45
C PHE A 305 -23.21 11.52 2.37
N ALA A 306 -22.97 11.26 3.66
CA ALA A 306 -22.62 12.30 4.63
C ALA A 306 -21.29 12.99 4.30
N ALA A 307 -20.24 12.22 4.03
CA ALA A 307 -18.93 12.73 3.62
C ALA A 307 -18.98 13.44 2.24
N GLY A 308 -19.80 12.94 1.32
CA GLY A 308 -20.06 13.57 0.04
C GLY A 308 -20.74 14.95 0.19
N GLY A 309 -21.68 15.08 1.13
CA GLY A 309 -22.25 16.37 1.50
C GLY A 309 -21.19 17.35 2.00
N LEU A 310 -20.28 16.92 2.87
CA LEU A 310 -19.13 17.73 3.29
C LEU A 310 -18.24 18.11 2.10
N ALA A 311 -17.94 17.18 1.20
CA ALA A 311 -17.13 17.44 0.01
C ALA A 311 -17.75 18.52 -0.89
N VAL A 312 -19.09 18.54 -1.03
CA VAL A 312 -19.83 19.60 -1.74
C VAL A 312 -19.66 20.95 -1.05
N ARG A 313 -19.85 21.02 0.28
CA ARG A 313 -19.68 22.28 1.03
C ARG A 313 -18.25 22.84 0.91
N GLN A 314 -17.27 21.96 0.95
CA GLN A 314 -15.85 22.28 0.77
C GLN A 314 -15.40 22.42 -0.69
N ARG A 315 -16.33 22.27 -1.65
CA ARG A 315 -16.06 22.36 -3.10
C ARG A 315 -14.95 21.42 -3.57
N ARG A 316 -14.81 20.26 -2.92
CA ARG A 316 -13.83 19.21 -3.25
C ARG A 316 -14.37 18.31 -4.37
N TRP A 317 -14.63 18.88 -5.54
CA TRP A 317 -15.38 18.22 -6.62
C TRP A 317 -14.76 16.90 -7.11
N ALA A 318 -13.43 16.84 -7.24
CA ALA A 318 -12.75 15.61 -7.65
C ALA A 318 -12.89 14.49 -6.62
N MET A 319 -12.79 14.82 -5.33
CA MET A 319 -12.99 13.88 -4.23
C MET A 319 -14.46 13.46 -4.11
N ALA A 320 -15.41 14.39 -4.29
CA ALA A 320 -16.84 14.09 -4.33
C ALA A 320 -17.18 13.11 -5.47
N LYS A 321 -16.66 13.35 -6.68
CA LYS A 321 -16.80 12.39 -7.79
C LYS A 321 -16.25 11.02 -7.42
N ARG A 322 -15.08 10.95 -6.80
CA ARG A 322 -14.48 9.68 -6.40
C ARG A 322 -15.35 8.90 -5.42
N LEU A 323 -15.92 9.56 -4.42
CA LEU A 323 -16.89 8.96 -3.49
C LEU A 323 -18.13 8.39 -4.22
N ALA A 324 -18.54 8.98 -5.35
CA ALA A 324 -19.67 8.49 -6.14
C ALA A 324 -19.34 7.23 -6.97
N THR A 325 -18.07 6.92 -7.23
CA THR A 325 -17.65 5.92 -8.25
C THR A 325 -16.89 4.69 -7.76
N GLU A 326 -16.54 4.59 -6.48
CA GLU A 326 -15.85 3.40 -5.91
C GLU A 326 -16.89 2.24 -5.70
N PRO A 327 -16.58 0.91 -5.81
CA PRO A 327 -15.35 0.26 -5.37
C PRO A 327 -14.62 -0.67 -6.36
N GLY A 328 -13.29 -0.62 -6.26
CA GLY A 328 -12.32 -1.72 -6.32
C GLY A 328 -12.31 -2.69 -7.51
N ASP A 329 -13.42 -3.34 -7.82
CA ASP A 329 -13.54 -4.35 -8.86
C ASP A 329 -14.69 -4.02 -9.82
N ARG A 330 -14.31 -3.41 -10.95
CA ARG A 330 -15.22 -2.90 -11.98
C ARG A 330 -16.12 -3.97 -12.61
N GLN A 331 -15.81 -5.26 -12.43
CA GLN A 331 -16.53 -6.35 -13.06
C GLN A 331 -17.78 -6.77 -12.28
N ARG A 332 -17.77 -6.70 -10.93
CA ARG A 332 -18.90 -7.12 -10.08
C ARG A 332 -20.07 -6.12 -10.08
N PHE A 333 -19.83 -4.85 -10.41
CA PHE A 333 -20.83 -3.78 -10.40
C PHE A 333 -21.41 -3.42 -11.77
N ALA A 334 -21.09 -4.19 -12.82
CA ALA A 334 -21.42 -3.85 -14.20
C ALA A 334 -22.94 -3.76 -14.46
N GLU A 335 -23.77 -4.52 -13.74
CA GLU A 335 -25.21 -4.58 -13.96
C GLU A 335 -25.99 -3.42 -13.32
N LEU A 336 -25.45 -2.81 -12.25
CA LEU A 336 -26.09 -1.73 -11.47
C LEU A 336 -25.40 -0.37 -11.66
N GLY A 337 -24.72 -0.19 -12.80
CA GLY A 337 -24.16 1.11 -13.19
C GLY A 337 -22.92 1.53 -12.40
N ARG A 338 -22.18 0.57 -11.82
CA ARG A 338 -20.87 0.83 -11.18
C ARG A 338 -20.92 1.82 -10.00
N SER A 339 -22.07 1.98 -9.34
CA SER A 339 -22.23 2.78 -8.13
C SER A 339 -22.57 1.90 -6.93
N TRP A 340 -21.68 1.85 -5.94
CA TRP A 340 -21.98 1.22 -4.64
C TRP A 340 -23.16 1.87 -3.91
N LEU A 341 -23.43 3.16 -4.13
CA LEU A 341 -24.55 3.85 -3.48
C LEU A 341 -25.89 3.31 -3.98
N MET A 342 -25.98 3.12 -5.30
CA MET A 342 -27.15 2.52 -5.93
C MET A 342 -27.33 1.05 -5.54
N HIS A 343 -26.24 0.29 -5.53
CA HIS A 343 -26.27 -1.10 -5.08
C HIS A 343 -26.77 -1.21 -3.62
N ALA A 344 -26.19 -0.44 -2.70
CA ALA A 344 -26.58 -0.42 -1.30
C ALA A 344 -28.06 -0.06 -1.14
N LEU A 345 -28.54 0.95 -1.86
CA LEU A 345 -29.93 1.39 -1.83
C LEU A 345 -30.91 0.29 -2.28
N VAL A 346 -30.61 -0.38 -3.40
CA VAL A 346 -31.44 -1.48 -3.93
C VAL A 346 -31.55 -2.62 -2.91
N TYR A 347 -30.44 -3.06 -2.33
CA TYR A 347 -30.43 -4.16 -1.37
C TYR A 347 -31.01 -3.77 0.00
N ALA A 348 -30.84 -2.51 0.44
CA ALA A 348 -31.50 -1.98 1.62
C ALA A 348 -33.02 -1.95 1.46
N SER A 349 -33.52 -1.52 0.29
CA SER A 349 -34.95 -1.53 -0.04
C SER A 349 -35.52 -2.95 -0.07
N ARG A 350 -34.86 -3.89 -0.75
CA ARG A 350 -35.26 -5.32 -0.78
C ARG A 350 -35.29 -5.94 0.62
N GLY A 351 -34.38 -5.50 1.50
CA GLY A 351 -34.33 -5.90 2.90
C GLY A 351 -35.31 -5.19 3.83
N LYS A 352 -36.15 -4.28 3.31
CA LYS A 352 -37.04 -3.41 4.10
C LYS A 352 -36.32 -2.58 5.17
N LEU A 353 -35.03 -2.29 4.98
CA LEU A 353 -34.23 -1.49 5.90
C LEU A 353 -34.55 0.02 5.80
N LEU A 354 -35.24 0.42 4.73
CA LEU A 354 -35.71 1.78 4.49
C LEU A 354 -37.20 1.92 4.82
N GLN A 355 -37.69 1.14 5.76
CA GLN A 355 -39.06 1.19 6.26
C GLN A 355 -39.03 1.18 7.78
N LYS A 356 -39.88 2.00 8.40
CA LYS A 356 -40.04 2.04 9.85
C LYS A 356 -41.52 2.09 10.20
N GLU A 357 -41.92 1.29 11.17
CA GLU A 357 -43.25 1.38 11.75
C GLU A 357 -43.31 2.55 12.73
N VAL A 358 -44.23 3.48 12.49
CA VAL A 358 -44.53 4.61 13.37
C VAL A 358 -46.04 4.66 13.55
N ASP A 359 -46.51 4.51 14.79
CA ASP A 359 -47.92 4.48 15.16
C ASP A 359 -48.75 3.45 14.37
N GLY A 360 -48.21 2.24 14.19
CA GLY A 360 -48.87 1.16 13.45
C GLY A 360 -48.92 1.36 11.93
N LYS A 361 -48.26 2.39 11.39
CA LYS A 361 -48.14 2.64 9.95
C LYS A 361 -46.70 2.47 9.51
N GLN A 362 -46.51 1.74 8.41
CA GLN A 362 -45.22 1.69 7.74
C GLN A 362 -44.94 3.04 7.08
N ARG A 363 -43.78 3.62 7.37
CA ARG A 363 -43.26 4.84 6.75
C ARG A 363 -41.93 4.53 6.07
N ASP A 364 -41.80 4.97 4.82
CA ASP A 364 -40.54 4.87 4.12
C ASP A 364 -39.52 5.85 4.70
N LEU A 365 -38.29 5.37 4.87
CA LEU A 365 -37.14 6.17 5.29
C LEU A 365 -36.34 6.61 4.07
N SER A 366 -35.88 7.85 4.09
CA SER A 366 -34.97 8.36 3.07
C SER A 366 -33.53 8.03 3.43
N VAL A 367 -32.75 7.46 2.50
CA VAL A 367 -31.31 7.29 2.69
C VAL A 367 -30.60 8.63 2.92
N LEU A 368 -31.11 9.73 2.35
CA LEU A 368 -30.55 11.06 2.56
C LEU A 368 -30.81 11.57 3.99
N LYS A 369 -31.95 11.18 4.60
CA LYS A 369 -32.22 11.48 6.01
C LYS A 369 -31.36 10.64 6.95
N LEU A 370 -31.12 9.36 6.62
CA LEU A 370 -30.16 8.54 7.37
C LEU A 370 -28.74 9.13 7.29
N ALA A 371 -28.34 9.67 6.14
CA ALA A 371 -27.06 10.37 5.99
C ALA A 371 -27.00 11.72 6.75
N GLU A 372 -28.11 12.46 6.79
CA GLU A 372 -28.26 13.66 7.63
C GLU A 372 -28.04 13.31 9.10
N GLU A 373 -28.66 12.22 9.60
CA GLU A 373 -28.47 11.75 10.97
C GLU A 373 -26.99 11.45 11.27
N GLN A 374 -26.26 10.83 10.33
CA GLN A 374 -24.81 10.65 10.49
C GLN A 374 -24.07 11.99 10.56
N THR A 375 -24.43 12.95 9.71
CA THR A 375 -23.77 14.26 9.66
C THR A 375 -24.03 15.09 10.91
N VAL A 376 -25.23 15.00 11.49
CA VAL A 376 -25.58 15.70 12.75
C VAL A 376 -24.90 15.05 13.95
N ARG A 377 -24.76 13.71 13.94
CA ARG A 377 -24.16 12.95 15.05
C ARG A 377 -22.63 13.05 15.08
N LEU A 378 -21.99 13.20 13.92
CA LEU A 378 -20.53 13.23 13.79
C LEU A 378 -20.05 14.65 13.53
N ASP A 379 -19.60 15.36 14.57
CA ASP A 379 -19.16 16.76 14.46
C ASP A 379 -18.03 16.95 13.43
N CYS A 380 -17.18 15.94 13.23
CA CYS A 380 -16.14 15.95 12.20
C CYS A 380 -16.69 16.14 10.77
N LEU A 381 -17.94 15.72 10.50
CA LEU A 381 -18.64 15.90 9.22
C LEU A 381 -19.39 17.24 9.13
N ARG A 382 -19.42 18.02 10.22
CA ARG A 382 -20.02 19.35 10.34
C ARG A 382 -19.04 20.32 11.05
N PRO A 383 -17.86 20.57 10.47
CA PRO A 383 -16.94 21.59 10.99
C PRO A 383 -17.51 23.00 10.85
N ASP A 384 -18.51 23.16 10.00
CA ASP A 384 -19.22 24.40 9.73
C ASP A 384 -20.33 24.64 10.78
N GLU A 385 -19.98 24.67 12.08
CA GLU A 385 -20.95 24.73 13.21
C GLU A 385 -22.01 25.85 13.09
N ARG A 386 -21.77 26.86 12.26
CA ARG A 386 -22.69 27.97 11.96
C ARG A 386 -23.77 27.66 10.93
N LEU A 387 -23.67 26.54 10.22
CA LEU A 387 -24.69 26.10 9.28
C LEU A 387 -25.83 25.43 10.07
N GLU A 388 -27.00 26.06 10.05
CA GLU A 388 -28.24 25.44 10.52
C GLU A 388 -28.45 24.09 9.82
N GLY A 389 -29.13 23.14 10.48
CA GLY A 389 -29.28 21.75 9.98
C GLY A 389 -29.79 21.64 8.54
N ASP A 390 -30.53 22.65 8.08
CA ASP A 390 -31.05 22.73 6.72
C ASP A 390 -29.95 22.81 5.63
N ALA A 391 -28.86 23.51 5.89
CA ALA A 391 -27.74 23.63 4.94
C ALA A 391 -26.92 22.33 4.86
N VAL A 392 -26.76 21.63 5.99
CA VAL A 392 -26.15 20.29 6.02
C VAL A 392 -26.96 19.33 5.16
N PHE A 393 -28.27 19.26 5.40
CA PHE A 393 -29.14 18.39 4.63
C PHE A 393 -29.18 18.74 3.14
N THR A 394 -29.23 20.03 2.83
CA THR A 394 -29.13 20.55 1.46
C THR A 394 -27.86 20.05 0.76
N SER A 395 -26.70 20.07 1.43
CA SER A 395 -25.47 19.56 0.84
C SER A 395 -25.48 18.05 0.56
N VAL A 396 -26.19 17.26 1.38
CA VAL A 396 -26.40 15.83 1.13
C VAL A 396 -27.29 15.61 -0.10
N CYS A 397 -28.35 16.40 -0.26
CA CYS A 397 -29.18 16.39 -1.48
C CYS A 397 -28.38 16.79 -2.73
N GLN A 398 -27.50 17.78 -2.62
CA GLN A 398 -26.59 18.15 -3.70
C GLN A 398 -25.66 16.99 -4.04
N PHE A 399 -25.04 16.33 -3.05
CA PHE A 399 -24.19 15.18 -3.33
C PHE A 399 -24.95 14.02 -4.02
N ASP A 400 -26.22 13.80 -3.69
CA ASP A 400 -27.06 12.84 -4.42
C ASP A 400 -27.30 13.25 -5.89
N ALA A 401 -27.53 14.55 -6.16
CA ALA A 401 -27.57 15.05 -7.53
C ALA A 401 -26.21 14.89 -8.25
N LEU A 402 -25.10 15.08 -7.53
CA LEU A 402 -23.75 14.87 -8.04
C LEU A 402 -23.54 13.42 -8.49
N GLN A 403 -23.84 12.46 -7.61
CA GLN A 403 -23.63 11.05 -7.92
C GLN A 403 -24.50 10.61 -9.11
N CYS A 404 -25.74 11.10 -9.21
CA CYS A 404 -26.59 10.87 -10.37
C CYS A 404 -25.95 11.36 -11.68
N LEU A 405 -25.42 12.59 -11.70
CA LEU A 405 -24.76 13.14 -12.89
C LEU A 405 -23.48 12.37 -13.25
N VAL A 406 -22.71 11.94 -12.24
CA VAL A 406 -21.52 11.10 -12.43
C VAL A 406 -21.89 9.74 -13.03
N VAL A 407 -22.94 9.10 -12.53
CA VAL A 407 -23.45 7.82 -13.06
C VAL A 407 -23.90 7.98 -14.52
N LEU A 408 -24.60 9.06 -14.85
CA LEU A 408 -25.03 9.35 -16.23
C LEU A 408 -23.85 9.70 -17.15
N ALA A 409 -22.78 10.32 -16.63
CA ALA A 409 -21.60 10.67 -17.42
C ALA A 409 -20.72 9.46 -17.76
N THR A 410 -20.81 8.41 -16.94
CA THR A 410 -19.91 7.26 -17.01
C THR A 410 -20.57 6.00 -17.58
N ASN A 411 -21.90 5.96 -17.67
CA ASN A 411 -22.65 4.80 -18.15
C ASN A 411 -23.45 5.08 -19.41
N GLU A 412 -23.41 4.15 -20.35
CA GLU A 412 -24.30 4.14 -21.53
C GLU A 412 -25.76 3.85 -21.18
N ARG A 413 -26.05 3.33 -19.97
CA ARG A 413 -27.39 2.99 -19.50
C ARG A 413 -27.86 3.97 -18.43
N ALA A 414 -28.69 4.94 -18.83
CA ALA A 414 -29.25 5.96 -17.94
C ALA A 414 -30.05 5.40 -16.74
N ALA A 415 -30.60 4.19 -16.87
CA ALA A 415 -31.47 3.52 -15.90
C ALA A 415 -30.91 3.33 -14.47
N ASN A 416 -29.61 3.60 -14.26
CA ASN A 416 -28.94 3.39 -12.99
C ASN A 416 -28.77 4.66 -12.14
N ALA A 417 -29.15 5.84 -12.64
CA ALA A 417 -29.15 7.06 -11.83
C ALA A 417 -30.53 7.25 -11.17
N PHE A 418 -30.60 7.09 -9.85
CA PHE A 418 -31.84 7.26 -9.09
C PHE A 418 -31.78 8.52 -8.21
N PRO A 419 -32.56 9.57 -8.53
CA PRO A 419 -32.49 10.87 -7.85
C PRO A 419 -33.25 10.84 -6.53
N ASN A 420 -32.63 10.36 -5.45
CA ASN A 420 -33.23 10.34 -4.10
C ASN A 420 -33.60 11.74 -3.61
N PHE A 421 -32.90 12.78 -4.09
CA PHE A 421 -33.23 14.18 -3.83
C PHE A 421 -34.66 14.54 -4.25
N GLY A 422 -35.28 13.77 -5.16
CA GLY A 422 -36.67 13.95 -5.57
C GLY A 422 -37.70 13.76 -4.45
N GLN A 423 -37.30 13.20 -3.30
CA GLN A 423 -38.16 13.17 -2.11
C GLN A 423 -38.31 14.54 -1.42
N PHE A 424 -37.54 15.54 -1.86
CA PHE A 424 -37.42 16.85 -1.21
C PHE A 424 -37.54 18.00 -2.21
N TYR A 425 -37.70 19.21 -1.70
CA TYR A 425 -37.82 20.42 -2.51
C TYR A 425 -36.61 20.66 -3.43
N ALA A 426 -36.89 21.10 -4.66
CA ALA A 426 -35.89 21.31 -5.71
C ALA A 426 -34.75 22.26 -5.31
N HIS A 427 -35.04 23.31 -4.54
CA HIS A 427 -34.03 24.27 -4.07
C HIS A 427 -32.85 23.62 -3.33
N ARG A 428 -33.01 22.37 -2.86
CA ARG A 428 -31.92 21.62 -2.22
C ARG A 428 -30.90 21.08 -3.22
N SER A 429 -31.32 20.60 -4.39
CA SER A 429 -30.43 19.99 -5.39
C SER A 429 -30.04 20.94 -6.52
N GLU A 430 -30.88 21.92 -6.84
CA GLU A 430 -30.64 22.91 -7.90
C GLU A 430 -29.31 23.64 -7.84
N PRO A 431 -28.81 24.10 -6.66
CA PRO A 431 -27.56 24.84 -6.62
C PRO A 431 -26.36 24.07 -7.18
N LEU A 432 -26.36 22.74 -7.07
CA LEU A 432 -25.33 21.92 -7.70
C LEU A 432 -25.51 21.88 -9.22
N ILE A 433 -26.74 21.69 -9.70
CA ILE A 433 -27.02 21.61 -11.14
C ILE A 433 -26.66 22.93 -11.80
N GLU A 434 -27.05 24.05 -11.20
CA GLU A 434 -26.63 25.40 -11.62
C GLU A 434 -25.11 25.53 -11.65
N ARG A 435 -24.41 25.02 -10.63
CA ARG A 435 -22.95 25.04 -10.61
C ARG A 435 -22.36 24.28 -11.79
N VAL A 436 -22.84 23.07 -12.09
CA VAL A 436 -22.38 22.26 -13.22
C VAL A 436 -22.71 22.94 -14.57
N ILE A 437 -23.82 23.67 -14.66
CA ILE A 437 -24.16 24.46 -15.85
C ILE A 437 -23.18 25.63 -16.03
N LEU A 438 -22.93 26.40 -14.97
CA LEU A 438 -22.24 27.69 -15.05
C LEU A 438 -20.71 27.59 -14.97
N ASP A 439 -20.18 26.51 -14.43
CA ASP A 439 -18.75 26.34 -14.12
C ASP A 439 -18.16 25.19 -14.95
N PRO A 440 -17.46 25.50 -16.06
CA PRO A 440 -16.90 24.49 -16.96
C PRO A 440 -15.88 23.56 -16.29
N ASP A 441 -15.13 24.05 -15.29
CA ASP A 441 -14.12 23.24 -14.59
C ASP A 441 -14.79 22.21 -13.67
N VAL A 442 -15.86 22.62 -12.98
CA VAL A 442 -16.69 21.70 -12.20
C VAL A 442 -17.35 20.67 -13.11
N ARG A 443 -17.87 21.11 -14.27
CA ARG A 443 -18.48 20.21 -15.25
C ARG A 443 -17.47 19.19 -15.77
N ALA A 444 -16.31 19.64 -16.24
CA ALA A 444 -15.25 18.76 -16.73
C ALA A 444 -14.80 17.74 -15.67
N THR A 445 -14.79 18.15 -14.41
CA THR A 445 -14.45 17.27 -13.29
C THR A 445 -15.54 16.23 -13.04
N VAL A 446 -16.78 16.67 -12.79
CA VAL A 446 -17.87 15.84 -12.25
C VAL A 446 -18.60 15.08 -13.35
N ALA A 447 -19.01 15.77 -14.41
CA ALA A 447 -19.83 15.23 -15.48
C ALA A 447 -19.37 15.83 -16.82
N PRO A 448 -18.29 15.29 -17.43
CA PRO A 448 -17.70 15.82 -18.67
C PRO A 448 -18.59 15.53 -19.89
N MET A 449 -19.73 16.20 -19.93
CA MET A 449 -20.79 16.08 -20.92
C MET A 449 -20.81 17.33 -21.81
N SER A 450 -21.28 17.17 -23.05
CA SER A 450 -21.68 18.30 -23.89
C SER A 450 -22.89 19.04 -23.26
N ASP A 451 -23.18 20.27 -23.70
CA ASP A 451 -24.38 20.99 -23.25
C ASP A 451 -25.66 20.17 -23.52
N GLN A 452 -25.73 19.52 -24.67
CA GLN A 452 -26.87 18.70 -25.07
C GLN A 452 -27.02 17.45 -24.19
N ASP A 453 -25.92 16.76 -23.91
CA ASP A 453 -25.94 15.56 -23.06
C ASP A 453 -26.27 15.91 -21.60
N LEU A 454 -25.73 17.03 -21.10
CA LEU A 454 -26.08 17.53 -19.78
C LEU A 454 -27.56 17.92 -19.69
N ALA A 455 -28.10 18.59 -20.71
CA ALA A 455 -29.52 18.93 -20.77
C ALA A 455 -30.40 17.66 -20.78
N ASN A 456 -30.00 16.62 -21.51
CA ASN A 456 -30.68 15.33 -21.51
C ASN A 456 -30.59 14.63 -20.15
N ALA A 457 -29.44 14.67 -19.49
CA ALA A 457 -29.26 14.13 -18.14
C ALA A 457 -30.16 14.84 -17.12
N ILE A 458 -30.22 16.18 -17.14
CA ILE A 458 -31.09 16.97 -16.26
C ILE A 458 -32.57 16.61 -16.48
N ARG A 459 -33.02 16.49 -17.74
CA ARG A 459 -34.39 16.03 -18.06
C ARG A 459 -34.66 14.63 -17.53
N TYR A 460 -33.72 13.70 -17.73
CA TYR A 460 -33.84 12.34 -17.23
C TYR A 460 -34.02 12.30 -15.71
N LEU A 461 -33.20 13.05 -14.96
CA LEU A 461 -33.31 13.13 -13.51
C LEU A 461 -34.65 13.75 -13.08
N ASN A 462 -35.08 14.82 -13.75
CA ASN A 462 -36.37 15.45 -13.47
C ASN A 462 -37.55 14.48 -13.69
N GLU A 463 -37.56 13.79 -14.83
CA GLU A 463 -38.62 12.82 -15.15
C GLU A 463 -38.61 11.62 -14.20
N THR A 464 -37.42 11.12 -13.84
CA THR A 464 -37.29 10.00 -12.91
C THR A 464 -37.77 10.40 -11.52
N ALA A 465 -37.39 11.58 -11.03
CA ALA A 465 -37.88 12.10 -9.76
C ALA A 465 -39.41 12.28 -9.76
N ARG A 466 -40.01 12.84 -10.83
CA ARG A 466 -41.48 12.97 -10.96
C ARG A 466 -42.19 11.62 -10.94
N ARG A 467 -41.63 10.59 -11.61
CA ARG A 467 -42.23 9.25 -11.66
C ARG A 467 -42.12 8.53 -10.31
N SER A 468 -41.00 8.66 -9.63
CA SER A 468 -40.72 7.96 -8.37
C SER A 468 -41.31 8.66 -7.14
N PHE A 469 -41.44 9.98 -7.17
CA PHE A 469 -41.86 10.81 -6.04
C PHE A 469 -42.97 11.79 -6.44
N PHE A 470 -44.01 11.26 -7.09
CA PHE A 470 -45.09 12.02 -7.74
C PHE A 470 -45.76 13.10 -6.88
N MET A 471 -45.82 12.93 -5.55
CA MET A 471 -46.40 13.92 -4.63
C MET A 471 -45.39 14.86 -3.98
N ALA A 472 -44.09 14.59 -4.12
CA ALA A 472 -43.02 15.34 -3.44
C ALA A 472 -42.13 16.14 -4.40
N TRP A 473 -42.18 15.87 -5.71
CA TRP A 473 -41.32 16.50 -6.71
C TRP A 473 -42.10 17.23 -7.81
N ASP A 474 -42.05 18.56 -7.79
CA ASP A 474 -42.73 19.41 -8.77
C ASP A 474 -41.85 19.74 -10.00
N GLY A 475 -40.53 19.53 -9.89
CA GLY A 475 -39.55 19.84 -10.93
C GLY A 475 -38.53 20.87 -10.47
N PHE A 476 -37.63 21.25 -11.39
CA PHE A 476 -36.71 22.37 -11.17
C PHE A 476 -37.44 23.70 -11.43
N ASP A 477 -37.30 24.63 -10.50
CA ASP A 477 -37.83 26.01 -10.51
C ASP A 477 -36.75 27.05 -10.87
N SER A 478 -35.48 26.64 -10.95
CA SER A 478 -34.36 27.53 -11.27
C SER A 478 -34.45 28.08 -12.70
N ALA A 479 -34.48 29.41 -12.82
CA ALA A 479 -34.43 30.12 -14.10
C ALA A 479 -33.15 29.83 -14.91
N ILE A 480 -32.04 29.49 -14.24
CA ILE A 480 -30.78 29.11 -14.91
C ILE A 480 -30.96 27.75 -15.58
N ILE A 481 -31.51 26.77 -14.85
CA ILE A 481 -31.77 25.42 -15.37
C ILE A 481 -32.79 25.49 -16.51
N GLU A 482 -33.90 26.22 -16.33
CA GLU A 482 -34.93 26.38 -17.36
C GLU A 482 -34.38 27.03 -18.64
N ARG A 483 -33.56 28.07 -18.51
CA ARG A 483 -32.91 28.70 -19.67
C ARG A 483 -31.98 27.71 -20.37
N PHE A 484 -31.12 27.03 -19.62
CA PHE A 484 -30.20 26.03 -20.18
C PHE A 484 -30.93 24.92 -20.94
N LEU A 485 -32.04 24.41 -20.39
CA LEU A 485 -32.86 23.39 -21.04
C LEU A 485 -33.60 23.91 -22.29
N ARG A 486 -33.96 25.19 -22.34
CA ARG A 486 -34.56 25.81 -23.54
C ARG A 486 -33.54 26.03 -24.64
N GLU A 487 -32.32 26.42 -24.29
CA GLU A 487 -31.21 26.62 -25.24
C GLU A 487 -30.71 25.29 -25.85
N ASN A 488 -30.94 24.17 -25.16
CA ASN A 488 -30.50 22.83 -25.58
C ASN A 488 -31.69 21.84 -25.68
N PRO A 489 -32.65 22.05 -26.59
CA PRO A 489 -33.91 21.28 -26.67
C PRO A 489 -33.68 19.77 -26.87
N PRO A 490 -34.65 18.90 -26.56
CA PRO A 490 -34.50 17.46 -26.78
C PRO A 490 -34.21 17.18 -28.25
N VAL A 491 -33.19 16.35 -28.53
CA VAL A 491 -32.94 15.90 -29.89
C VAL A 491 -34.04 14.90 -30.25
N VAL A 492 -34.90 15.27 -31.20
CA VAL A 492 -35.91 14.36 -31.74
C VAL A 492 -35.18 13.33 -32.60
N THR A 493 -34.93 12.15 -32.05
CA THR A 493 -34.50 11.00 -32.84
C THR A 493 -35.70 10.54 -33.67
N THR A 494 -35.71 10.91 -34.96
CA THR A 494 -36.63 10.34 -35.97
C THR A 494 -36.32 8.88 -36.25
#